data_AF-A0A1E1VY84-F1
#
_entry.id   AF-A0A1E1VY84-F1
#
_cell.length_a   1.000
_cell.length_b   1.000
_cell.length_c   1.000
_cell.angle_alpha   90.00
_cell.angle_beta   90.00
_cell.angle_gamma   90.00
#
_symmetry.space_group_name_H-M   'P 1'
#
loop_
_entity.id
_entity.type
_entity.pdbx_description
1 polymer ?
#
loop_
_entity_poly.entity_id
_entity_poly.type
_entity_poly.pdbx_seq_one_letter_code
_entity_poly.pdbx_strand_id
1 'polypeptide(L)'
;TKKAAREEKERLARIVERQKMYNNVDFDESGKPDEVVLDKVVLDFDPDTKEPLIEVDRGLVKKLKPHQANGIKFMWDACFESVKRIRKDKGSGCILAHCMGLGKTLQVVSLTHTLLTHSDLTGVNRVLVV
;
A
#
# COMPACT_ATOMS: atom_id res chain seq x y z
N THR A 1 -20.64 -15.94 -6.37
CA THR A 1 -22.08 -15.57 -6.41
C THR A 1 -22.22 -14.13 -6.90
N LYS A 2 -23.34 -13.73 -7.53
CA LYS A 2 -23.51 -12.39 -8.14
C LYS A 2 -23.26 -11.21 -7.19
N LYS A 3 -23.52 -11.40 -5.89
CA LYS A 3 -23.31 -10.39 -4.84
C LYS A 3 -21.83 -10.02 -4.67
N ALA A 4 -20.95 -11.01 -4.55
CA ALA A 4 -19.51 -10.80 -4.36
C ALA A 4 -18.86 -10.04 -5.53
N ALA A 5 -19.30 -10.32 -6.77
CA ALA A 5 -18.80 -9.61 -7.95
C ALA A 5 -19.21 -8.12 -7.96
N ARG A 6 -20.39 -7.78 -7.42
CA ARG A 6 -20.83 -6.39 -7.31
C ARG A 6 -20.03 -5.64 -6.25
N GLU A 7 -19.83 -6.24 -5.08
CA GLU A 7 -19.03 -5.66 -3.98
C GLU A 7 -17.58 -5.41 -4.41
N GLU A 8 -16.97 -6.35 -5.15
CA GLU A 8 -15.62 -6.17 -5.69
C GLU A 8 -15.56 -5.03 -6.71
N LYS A 9 -16.56 -4.90 -7.59
CA LYS A 9 -16.62 -3.81 -8.56
C LYS A 9 -16.73 -2.44 -7.87
N GLU A 10 -17.56 -2.35 -6.83
CA GLU A 10 -17.67 -1.13 -6.01
C GLU A 10 -16.36 -0.81 -5.29
N ARG A 11 -15.65 -1.84 -4.79
CA ARG A 11 -14.34 -1.68 -4.17
C ARG A 11 -13.32 -1.13 -5.16
N LEU A 12 -13.22 -1.74 -6.34
CA LEU A 12 -12.31 -1.30 -7.41
C LEU A 12 -12.62 0.13 -7.85
N ALA A 13 -13.89 0.51 -7.99
CA ALA A 13 -14.27 1.88 -8.33
C ALA A 13 -13.76 2.88 -7.29
N ARG A 14 -13.92 2.59 -5.99
CA ARG A 14 -13.41 3.44 -4.90
C ARG A 14 -11.89 3.55 -4.91
N ILE A 15 -11.18 2.44 -5.11
CA ILE A 15 -9.71 2.44 -5.17
C ILE A 15 -9.23 3.25 -6.37
N VAL A 16 -9.89 3.13 -7.53
CA VAL A 16 -9.55 3.89 -8.74
C VAL A 16 -9.84 5.38 -8.58
N GLU A 17 -11.00 5.76 -8.03
CA GLU A 17 -11.33 7.15 -7.72
C GLU A 17 -10.33 7.74 -6.75
N ARG A 18 -9.94 6.95 -5.75
CA ARG A 18 -8.85 7.28 -4.86
C ARG A 18 -7.59 7.48 -5.69
N GLN A 19 -7.02 6.47 -6.34
CA GLN A 19 -5.78 6.56 -7.14
C GLN A 19 -5.74 7.75 -8.13
N LYS A 20 -6.87 8.13 -8.75
CA LYS A 20 -6.95 9.34 -9.61
C LYS A 20 -6.64 10.64 -8.84
N MET A 21 -7.03 10.75 -7.58
CA MET A 21 -6.65 11.87 -6.72
C MET A 21 -5.15 11.86 -6.36
N TYR A 22 -4.48 10.70 -6.37
CA TYR A 22 -3.10 10.53 -5.86
C TYR A 22 -2.00 10.41 -6.91
N ASN A 23 -2.31 10.11 -8.18
CA ASN A 23 -1.29 9.91 -9.23
C ASN A 23 -0.32 11.11 -9.46
N ASN A 24 -0.57 12.27 -8.85
CA ASN A 24 0.36 13.41 -8.86
C ASN A 24 1.35 13.43 -7.68
N VAL A 25 1.28 12.50 -6.73
CA VAL A 25 2.04 12.51 -5.45
C VAL A 25 2.83 11.21 -5.22
N ASP A 26 2.68 10.23 -6.11
CA ASP A 26 2.94 8.84 -5.73
C ASP A 26 4.41 8.42 -5.77
N PHE A 27 5.26 9.08 -6.55
CA PHE A 27 6.69 8.79 -6.59
C PHE A 27 7.46 10.06 -6.95
N ASP A 28 8.19 10.63 -5.99
CA ASP A 28 9.30 11.51 -6.35
C ASP A 28 10.42 10.59 -6.84
N GLU A 29 10.46 10.41 -8.16
CA GLU A 29 11.51 9.64 -8.83
C GLU A 29 12.65 10.60 -9.15
N SER A 30 13.75 10.49 -8.39
CA SER A 30 14.98 11.21 -8.67
C SER A 30 16.04 10.22 -9.16
N GLY A 31 16.57 10.41 -10.38
CA GLY A 31 17.63 9.55 -10.91
C GLY A 31 17.68 9.39 -12.43
N LYS A 32 18.72 8.71 -12.91
CA LYS A 32 18.88 8.26 -14.30
C LYS A 32 17.97 7.05 -14.56
N PRO A 33 17.59 6.74 -15.81
CA PRO A 33 16.66 5.66 -16.14
C PRO A 33 17.04 4.25 -15.60
N ASP A 34 18.32 4.00 -15.32
CA ASP A 34 18.81 2.74 -14.73
C ASP A 34 18.88 2.73 -13.19
N GLU A 35 18.67 3.88 -12.54
CA GLU A 35 18.83 4.08 -11.10
C GLU A 35 17.72 5.00 -10.57
N VAL A 36 16.47 4.59 -10.78
CA VAL A 36 15.31 5.25 -10.19
C VAL A 36 15.31 5.01 -8.68
N VAL A 37 15.66 6.03 -7.91
CA VAL A 37 15.60 6.01 -6.45
C VAL A 37 14.24 6.55 -6.02
N LEU A 38 13.57 5.80 -5.16
CA LEU A 38 12.33 6.23 -4.53
C LEU A 38 12.68 7.12 -3.34
N ASP A 39 12.11 8.33 -3.29
CA ASP A 39 12.27 9.20 -2.12
C ASP A 39 11.18 8.97 -1.07
N LYS A 40 9.97 8.59 -1.52
CA LYS A 40 8.81 8.40 -0.63
C LYS A 40 7.83 7.37 -1.17
N VAL A 41 7.21 6.61 -0.27
CA VAL A 41 6.08 5.72 -0.57
C VAL A 41 4.97 5.97 0.45
N VAL A 42 3.88 6.60 0.02
CA VAL A 42 2.71 6.87 0.86
C VAL A 42 1.62 5.86 0.56
N LEU A 43 1.02 5.29 1.61
CA LEU A 43 -0.03 4.29 1.52
C LEU A 43 -1.42 4.88 1.74
N ASP A 44 -1.55 5.88 2.62
CA ASP A 44 -2.82 6.55 2.88
C ASP A 44 -2.62 8.03 3.20
N PHE A 45 -3.62 8.85 2.89
CA PHE A 45 -3.64 10.28 3.11
C PHE A 45 -4.93 10.70 3.80
N ASP A 46 -4.89 11.82 4.52
CA ASP A 46 -6.09 12.45 5.01
C ASP A 46 -6.79 13.17 3.84
N PRO A 47 -8.07 12.87 3.52
CA PRO A 47 -8.78 13.56 2.44
C PRO A 47 -8.98 15.07 2.70
N ASP A 48 -8.92 15.52 3.94
CA ASP A 48 -9.19 16.91 4.31
C ASP A 48 -7.90 17.75 4.32
N THR A 49 -6.82 17.26 4.95
CA THR A 49 -5.54 17.99 5.04
C THR A 49 -4.57 17.67 3.90
N LYS A 50 -4.82 16.59 3.14
CA LYS A 50 -3.90 16.01 2.14
C LYS A 50 -2.55 15.60 2.72
N GLU A 51 -2.45 15.45 4.03
CA GLU A 51 -1.23 14.98 4.69
C GLU A 51 -1.14 13.45 4.64
N PRO A 52 0.08 12.89 4.54
CA PRO A 52 0.29 11.45 4.57
C PRO A 52 -0.04 10.90 5.97
N LEU A 53 -1.02 9.99 6.05
CA LEU A 53 -1.37 9.31 7.30
C LEU A 53 -0.48 8.10 7.55
N ILE A 54 -0.16 7.37 6.47
CA ILE A 54 0.66 6.17 6.53
C ILE A 54 1.69 6.24 5.41
N GLU A 55 2.96 6.21 5.78
CA GLU A 55 4.08 6.14 4.86
C GLU A 55 5.03 5.00 5.24
N VAL A 56 5.67 4.42 4.22
CA VAL A 56 6.72 3.41 4.45
C VAL A 56 7.98 4.12 4.95
N ASP A 57 8.65 3.50 5.92
CA ASP A 57 9.88 4.04 6.50
C ASP A 57 10.92 4.40 5.42
N ARG A 58 11.51 5.59 5.55
CA ARG A 58 12.46 6.13 4.57
C ARG A 58 13.70 5.25 4.39
N GLY A 59 14.14 4.53 5.43
CA GLY A 59 15.26 3.60 5.36
C GLY A 59 14.94 2.34 4.54
N LEU A 60 13.68 1.90 4.55
CA LEU A 60 13.18 0.83 3.70
C LEU A 60 12.94 1.31 2.27
N VAL A 61 12.36 2.50 2.09
CA VAL A 61 12.07 3.09 0.77
C VAL A 61 13.32 3.18 -0.11
N LYS A 62 14.46 3.62 0.44
CA LYS A 62 15.74 3.68 -0.28
C LYS A 62 16.26 2.34 -0.80
N LYS A 63 15.74 1.21 -0.28
CA LYS A 63 16.12 -0.15 -0.69
C LYS A 63 15.08 -0.78 -1.64
N LEU A 64 13.95 -0.12 -1.85
CA LEU A 64 12.88 -0.59 -2.71
C LEU A 64 13.11 -0.13 -4.15
N LYS A 65 12.76 -1.01 -5.10
CA LYS A 65 12.58 -0.64 -6.50
C LYS A 65 11.13 -0.19 -6.75
N PRO A 66 10.85 0.62 -7.80
CA PRO A 66 9.49 1.10 -8.10
C PRO A 66 8.43 0.00 -8.16
N HIS A 67 8.73 -1.13 -8.82
CA HIS A 67 7.80 -2.27 -8.87
C HIS A 67 7.53 -2.91 -7.50
N GLN A 68 8.45 -2.80 -6.54
CA GLN A 68 8.27 -3.29 -5.18
C GLN A 68 7.39 -2.34 -4.37
N ALA A 69 7.56 -1.02 -4.53
CA ALA A 69 6.67 -0.03 -3.94
C ALA A 69 5.24 -0.18 -4.46
N ASN A 70 5.07 -0.40 -5.77
CA ASN A 70 3.77 -0.71 -6.36
C ASN A 70 3.13 -1.97 -5.75
N GLY A 71 3.93 -3.01 -5.49
CA GLY A 71 3.45 -4.22 -4.82
C GLY A 71 2.99 -3.97 -3.38
N ILE A 72 3.70 -3.12 -2.62
CA ILE A 72 3.29 -2.73 -1.26
C ILE A 72 1.98 -1.94 -1.30
N LYS A 73 1.88 -0.95 -2.19
CA LYS A 73 0.65 -0.15 -2.37
C LYS A 73 -0.54 -1.03 -2.76
N PHE A 74 -0.33 -1.98 -3.67
CA PHE A 74 -1.34 -2.97 -4.03
C PHE A 74 -1.81 -3.79 -2.82
N MET A 75 -0.88 -4.31 -2.00
CA MET A 75 -1.25 -5.06 -0.80
C MET A 75 -2.02 -4.20 0.20
N TRP A 76 -1.63 -2.93 0.38
CA TRP A 76 -2.37 -1.97 1.21
C TRP A 76 -3.79 -1.73 0.69
N ASP A 77 -3.92 -1.38 -0.59
CA ASP A 77 -5.20 -1.10 -1.25
C ASP A 77 -6.16 -2.31 -1.17
N ALA A 78 -5.64 -3.52 -1.37
CA ALA A 78 -6.43 -4.73 -1.37
C ALA A 78 -6.82 -5.19 0.05
N CYS A 79 -5.91 -5.10 1.02
CA CYS A 79 -6.14 -5.61 2.37
C CYS A 79 -6.87 -4.62 3.28
N PHE A 80 -6.47 -3.35 3.26
CA PHE A 80 -6.92 -2.35 4.22
C PHE A 80 -7.78 -1.25 3.59
N GLU A 81 -7.55 -0.96 2.32
CA GLU A 81 -8.06 0.21 1.60
C GLU A 81 -7.58 1.53 2.22
N SER A 82 -8.04 1.89 3.42
CA SER A 82 -7.67 3.14 4.11
C SER A 82 -7.88 3.01 5.62
N VAL A 83 -7.26 3.89 6.40
CA VAL A 83 -7.42 3.96 7.87
C VAL A 83 -8.89 4.09 8.27
N LYS A 84 -9.68 4.87 7.51
CA LYS A 84 -11.13 5.03 7.76
C LYS A 84 -11.91 3.71 7.54
N ARG A 85 -11.44 2.86 6.62
CA ARG A 85 -12.05 1.57 6.26
C ARG A 85 -11.71 0.46 7.24
N ILE A 86 -10.48 0.43 7.75
CA ILE A 86 -10.03 -0.54 8.77
C ILE A 86 -11.00 -0.59 9.97
N ARG A 87 -11.56 0.56 10.36
CA ARG A 87 -12.50 0.65 11.49
C ARG A 87 -13.90 0.14 11.19
N LYS A 88 -14.29 0.08 9.91
CA LYS A 88 -15.67 -0.26 9.47
C LYS A 88 -15.80 -1.69 9.00
N ASP A 89 -14.74 -2.25 8.42
CA ASP A 89 -14.77 -3.55 7.75
C ASP A 89 -13.48 -4.32 8.05
N LYS A 90 -13.53 -5.65 7.99
CA LYS A 90 -12.37 -6.52 8.20
C LYS A 90 -11.37 -6.49 7.04
N GLY A 91 -11.65 -5.71 6.01
CA GLY A 91 -10.84 -5.64 4.80
C GLY A 91 -10.97 -6.91 3.96
N SER A 92 -10.02 -7.10 3.06
CA SER A 92 -9.94 -8.29 2.20
C SER A 92 -8.54 -8.89 2.24
N GLY A 93 -8.33 -9.93 1.42
CA GLY A 93 -7.01 -10.50 1.18
C GLY A 93 -6.49 -10.11 -0.19
N CYS A 94 -5.20 -10.34 -0.40
CA CYS A 94 -4.55 -10.18 -1.69
C CYS A 94 -3.67 -11.38 -2.02
N ILE A 95 -3.45 -11.62 -3.31
CA ILE A 95 -2.48 -12.61 -3.80
C ILE A 95 -1.38 -11.84 -4.54
N LEU A 96 -0.16 -11.86 -3.99
CA LEU A 96 0.99 -11.23 -4.61
C LEU A 96 1.73 -12.23 -5.52
N ALA A 97 1.26 -12.36 -6.77
CA ALA A 97 1.73 -13.37 -7.73
C ALA A 97 2.72 -12.84 -8.80
N HIS A 98 3.51 -11.81 -8.48
CA HIS A 98 4.58 -11.33 -9.38
C HIS A 98 5.65 -12.42 -9.65
N CYS A 99 6.43 -12.26 -10.73
CA CYS A 99 7.52 -13.16 -11.09
C CYS A 99 8.47 -13.49 -9.92
N MET A 100 9.10 -14.67 -9.97
CA MET A 100 10.11 -15.09 -9.00
C MET A 100 11.33 -14.16 -9.05
N GLY A 101 12.00 -13.95 -7.91
CA GLY A 101 13.19 -13.09 -7.83
C GLY A 101 12.94 -11.58 -7.69
N LEU A 102 11.71 -11.08 -7.76
CA LEU A 102 11.38 -9.65 -7.63
C LEU A 102 11.36 -9.11 -6.16
N GLY A 103 11.85 -9.89 -5.19
CA GLY A 103 11.93 -9.47 -3.80
C GLY A 103 10.57 -9.29 -3.10
N LYS A 104 9.62 -10.21 -3.33
CA LYS A 104 8.31 -10.22 -2.65
C LYS A 104 8.43 -10.22 -1.12
N THR A 105 9.44 -10.89 -0.56
CA THR A 105 9.71 -10.89 0.88
C THR A 105 9.96 -9.49 1.41
N LEU A 106 10.76 -8.67 0.70
CA LEU A 106 11.01 -7.29 1.09
C LEU A 106 9.71 -6.46 1.06
N GLN A 107 8.84 -6.69 0.08
CA GLN A 107 7.53 -6.03 0.02
C GLN A 107 6.67 -6.36 1.25
N VAL A 108 6.58 -7.64 1.62
CA VAL A 108 5.80 -8.09 2.78
C VAL A 108 6.39 -7.57 4.08
N VAL A 109 7.72 -7.57 4.23
CA VAL A 109 8.40 -7.01 5.41
C VAL A 109 8.17 -5.51 5.50
N SER A 110 8.28 -4.76 4.40
CA SER A 110 8.03 -3.32 4.40
C SER A 110 6.59 -2.97 4.77
N LEU A 111 5.61 -3.73 4.27
CA LEU A 111 4.22 -3.56 4.69
C LEU A 111 4.05 -3.89 6.18
N THR A 112 4.57 -5.03 6.62
CA THR A 112 4.47 -5.49 8.02
C THR A 112 5.07 -4.47 8.99
N HIS A 113 6.26 -3.97 8.68
CA HIS A 113 6.91 -2.90 9.43
C HIS A 113 6.00 -1.67 9.51
N THR A 114 5.47 -1.23 8.36
CA THR A 114 4.60 -0.05 8.29
C THR A 114 3.34 -0.21 9.14
N LEU A 115 2.71 -1.38 9.12
CA LEU A 115 1.53 -1.70 9.93
C LEU A 115 1.82 -1.64 11.43
N LEU A 116 2.92 -2.26 11.87
CA LEU A 116 3.29 -2.32 13.28
C LEU A 116 3.71 -0.95 13.84
N THR A 117 4.45 -0.16 13.04
CA THR A 117 4.86 1.20 13.42
C THR A 117 3.66 2.17 13.50
N HIS A 118 2.62 1.94 12.70
CA HIS A 118 1.37 2.70 12.74
C HIS A 118 0.23 1.91 13.42
N SER A 119 0.56 1.12 14.44
CA SER A 119 -0.40 0.25 15.14
C SER A 119 -1.59 1.01 15.73
N ASP A 120 -1.41 2.25 16.19
CA ASP A 120 -2.49 3.10 16.70
C ASP A 120 -3.54 3.45 15.63
N LEU A 121 -3.12 3.56 14.37
CA LEU A 121 -4.00 3.87 13.24
C LEU A 121 -4.61 2.60 12.63
N THR A 122 -3.81 1.55 12.49
CA THR A 122 -4.20 0.31 11.79
C THR A 122 -4.82 -0.75 12.70
N GLY A 123 -4.60 -0.65 14.02
CA GLY A 123 -5.00 -1.67 14.99
C GLY A 123 -4.20 -2.99 14.90
N VAL A 124 -3.16 -3.05 14.07
CA VAL A 124 -2.35 -4.25 13.87
C VAL A 124 -1.18 -4.28 14.85
N ASN A 125 -1.23 -5.21 15.81
CA ASN A 125 -0.20 -5.36 16.84
C ASN A 125 0.67 -6.61 16.64
N ARG A 126 0.24 -7.55 15.79
CA ARG A 126 0.88 -8.85 15.60
C ARG A 126 0.72 -9.29 14.16
N VAL A 127 1.78 -9.86 13.60
CA VAL A 127 1.80 -10.44 12.25
C VAL A 127 2.39 -11.84 12.33
N LEU A 128 1.72 -12.81 11.69
CA LEU A 128 2.18 -14.19 11.58
C LEU A 128 2.67 -14.43 10.15
N VAL A 129 3.91 -14.91 10.03
CA VAL A 129 4.47 -15.41 8.78
C VAL A 129 4.63 -16.91 8.94
N VAL A 130 4.06 -17.68 8.00
CA VAL A 130 4.09 -19.15 7.96
C VAL A 130 5.02 -19.61 6.86
#